data_AF-A0A7C7XQ87-F1
#
_entry.id   AF-A0A7C7XQ87-F1
#
_cell.length_a   1.000
_cell.length_b   1.000
_cell.length_c   1.000
_cell.angle_alpha   90.00
_cell.angle_beta   90.00
_cell.angle_gamma   90.00
#
_symmetry.space_group_name_H-M   'P 1'
#
loop_
_entity.id
_entity.type
_entity.pdbx_description
1 polymer ?
#
loop_
_entity_poly.entity_id
_entity_poly.type
_entity_poly.pdbx_seq_one_letter_code
_entity_poly.pdbx_strand_id
1 'polypeptide(L)'
;MFVFRQFVCIIALQFVLFSNNGFGQVRSASTQERAVAGGLIQYTSKHLTLYTDIRDNAAIAELPRVFDQAVPQWAAFLDVPPQRLANWHMTGFIMLDAKRFSRVGMIPNDLPEFLHAFQLGDQFWVHEQPSDYYRRHLVLHEGTHGVMTRLFGGAGPPWYMEGTAELLGTHQWDGKTLKLAVIPGSKKEFAYWGRLKIIRRAQQVRDVPAIIDIVQYGRQAHLQVEPYAWCWALAVFLDREPATQRSFRRFAKMGAEADFSAKFRLEHSSRWRVLEQQWQGFVADMEYGFSPNRTIPKLHKPRAWNDQIQVAITADHAWQATGIQLVAGQKYRIQSTSRYQIGDTPSPWWCEPQGVTIDYYRHRPLGMLLAALVNDTTVAKPSDKQQRSDEEFSFLQPLAVGRQIEFRANRSGTLFLKVNESAAMLDDNDGTLTVTITKVR
;
A
#
# COMPACT_ATOMS: atom_id res chain seq x y z
N MET A 1 12.80 44.34 -4.72
CA MET A 1 12.23 44.28 -6.08
C MET A 1 12.22 42.81 -6.49
N PHE A 2 11.12 42.10 -6.23
CA PHE A 2 9.96 41.93 -7.15
C PHE A 2 10.35 41.08 -8.39
N VAL A 3 9.69 39.99 -8.77
CA VAL A 3 8.54 39.24 -8.22
C VAL A 3 8.39 37.95 -9.07
N PHE A 4 8.03 36.86 -8.41
CA PHE A 4 7.05 35.82 -8.81
C PHE A 4 6.69 35.62 -10.30
N ARG A 5 6.75 34.36 -10.76
CA ARG A 5 5.79 33.81 -11.72
C ARG A 5 5.17 32.52 -11.15
N GLN A 6 3.94 32.65 -10.66
CA GLN A 6 2.97 31.57 -10.48
C GLN A 6 1.83 31.77 -11.50
N PHE A 7 1.07 30.68 -11.72
CA PHE A 7 -0.29 30.59 -12.28
C PHE A 7 -0.39 30.75 -13.81
N VAL A 8 -1.25 30.04 -14.57
CA VAL A 8 -2.45 29.23 -14.30
C VAL A 8 -2.78 28.49 -15.62
N CYS A 9 -3.27 27.24 -15.58
CA CYS A 9 -4.02 26.65 -16.70
C CYS A 9 -5.49 26.59 -16.31
N ILE A 10 -6.25 27.60 -16.74
CA ILE A 10 -7.70 27.70 -16.63
C ILE A 10 -8.36 26.95 -17.80
N ILE A 11 -9.47 26.32 -17.45
CA ILE A 11 -10.53 25.73 -18.29
C ILE A 11 -10.87 26.62 -19.50
N ALA A 12 -10.83 26.05 -20.71
CA ALA A 12 -11.47 26.63 -21.89
C ALA A 12 -12.57 25.70 -22.39
N LEU A 13 -13.80 25.99 -21.99
CA LEU A 13 -15.03 25.52 -22.61
C LEU A 13 -15.50 26.66 -23.52
N GLN A 14 -15.39 26.53 -24.83
CA GLN A 14 -16.11 27.40 -25.76
C GLN A 14 -16.69 26.62 -26.94
N PHE A 15 -17.96 26.96 -27.19
CA PHE A 15 -18.87 26.51 -28.21
C PHE A 15 -18.25 26.51 -29.61
N VAL A 16 -18.44 25.39 -30.35
CA VAL A 16 -18.34 25.38 -31.81
C VAL A 16 -19.75 25.46 -32.37
N LEU A 17 -20.12 26.63 -32.88
CA LEU A 17 -21.25 26.81 -33.79
C LEU A 17 -20.75 26.63 -35.23
N PHE A 18 -21.61 26.00 -36.03
CA PHE A 18 -21.40 25.54 -37.39
C PHE A 18 -20.72 26.54 -38.35
N SER A 19 -19.78 26.03 -39.13
CA SER A 19 -19.55 26.50 -40.50
C SER A 19 -19.16 25.30 -41.36
N ASN A 20 -20.11 24.93 -42.22
CA ASN A 20 -20.03 23.87 -43.21
C ASN A 20 -19.30 24.46 -44.42
N ASN A 21 -18.11 23.98 -44.77
CA ASN A 21 -17.52 24.17 -46.09
C ASN A 21 -16.56 23.01 -46.41
N GLY A 22 -16.82 22.37 -47.55
CA GLY A 22 -16.15 21.17 -48.01
C GLY A 22 -14.66 21.39 -48.25
N PHE A 23 -13.85 20.74 -47.42
CA PHE A 23 -12.52 20.27 -47.76
C PHE A 23 -12.53 18.77 -47.48
N GLY A 24 -12.05 17.96 -48.43
CA GLY A 24 -12.01 16.51 -48.31
C GLY A 24 -11.37 16.11 -46.97
N GLN A 25 -12.17 15.52 -46.08
CA GLN A 25 -11.65 14.92 -44.86
C GLN A 25 -10.75 13.76 -45.29
N VAL A 26 -9.44 13.96 -45.18
CA VAL A 26 -8.49 12.86 -45.10
C VAL A 26 -8.92 12.05 -43.88
N ARG A 27 -9.62 10.93 -44.12
CA ARG A 27 -10.03 10.03 -43.04
C ARG A 27 -8.77 9.59 -42.32
N SER A 28 -8.62 9.98 -41.06
CA SER A 28 -7.56 9.45 -40.20
C SER A 28 -7.70 7.94 -40.14
N ALA A 29 -6.63 7.20 -40.43
CA ALA A 29 -6.62 5.74 -40.32
C ALA A 29 -7.11 5.33 -38.91
N SER A 30 -8.04 4.39 -38.83
CA SER A 30 -8.51 3.77 -37.59
C SER A 30 -7.37 3.05 -36.85
N THR A 31 -7.55 2.79 -35.55
CA THR A 31 -6.57 2.01 -34.78
C THR A 31 -6.29 0.65 -35.41
N GLN A 32 -7.29 0.02 -36.02
CA GLN A 32 -7.13 -1.25 -36.73
C GLN A 32 -6.25 -1.12 -37.98
N GLU A 33 -6.50 -0.11 -38.81
CA GLU A 33 -5.69 0.13 -40.01
C GLU A 33 -4.23 0.42 -39.62
N ARG A 34 -4.00 1.16 -38.54
CA ARG A 34 -2.67 1.40 -37.98
C ARG A 34 -2.02 0.13 -37.42
N ALA A 35 -2.81 -0.76 -36.81
CA ALA A 35 -2.33 -2.04 -36.28
C ALA A 35 -1.82 -2.96 -37.41
N VAL A 36 -2.61 -3.06 -38.49
CA VAL A 36 -2.24 -3.81 -39.69
C VAL A 36 -0.97 -3.24 -40.32
N ALA A 37 -0.88 -1.92 -40.47
CA ALA A 37 0.31 -1.25 -41.01
C ALA A 37 1.56 -1.49 -40.13
N GLY A 38 1.39 -1.63 -38.81
CA GLY A 38 2.45 -1.93 -37.86
C GLY A 38 2.81 -3.41 -37.73
N GLY A 39 2.05 -4.30 -38.38
CA GLY A 39 2.20 -5.74 -38.21
C GLY A 39 1.90 -6.23 -36.79
N LEU A 40 1.02 -5.53 -36.08
CA LEU A 40 0.67 -5.79 -34.68
C LEU A 40 -0.40 -6.87 -34.57
N ILE A 41 -0.35 -7.62 -33.48
CA ILE A 41 -1.39 -8.58 -33.08
C ILE A 41 -2.42 -7.86 -32.23
N GLN A 42 -3.67 -8.27 -32.38
CA GLN A 42 -4.80 -7.80 -31.59
C GLN A 42 -5.41 -8.96 -30.80
N TYR A 43 -5.73 -8.71 -29.54
CA TYR A 43 -6.61 -9.54 -28.72
C TYR A 43 -7.76 -8.68 -28.20
N THR A 44 -9.00 -9.19 -28.23
CA THR A 44 -10.17 -8.43 -27.81
C THR A 44 -11.04 -9.24 -26.84
N SER A 45 -11.55 -8.55 -25.83
CA SER A 45 -12.59 -9.01 -24.90
C SER A 45 -13.68 -7.96 -24.78
N LYS A 46 -14.58 -8.11 -23.79
CA LYS A 46 -15.67 -7.16 -23.58
C LYS A 46 -15.15 -5.76 -23.22
N HIS A 47 -14.16 -5.69 -22.32
CA HIS A 47 -13.67 -4.44 -21.75
C HIS A 47 -12.28 -4.02 -22.23
N LEU A 48 -11.59 -4.84 -23.03
CA LEU A 48 -10.25 -4.52 -23.53
C LEU A 48 -10.04 -4.94 -24.98
N THR A 49 -9.52 -4.02 -25.79
CA THR A 49 -8.80 -4.35 -27.04
C THR A 49 -7.31 -4.10 -26.82
N LEU A 50 -6.51 -5.15 -26.91
CA LEU A 50 -5.07 -5.13 -26.65
C LEU A 50 -4.28 -5.32 -27.94
N TYR A 51 -3.37 -4.39 -28.23
CA TYR A 51 -2.43 -4.48 -29.34
C TYR A 51 -1.02 -4.79 -28.83
N THR A 52 -0.29 -5.65 -29.54
CA THR A 52 1.11 -5.96 -29.21
C THR A 52 1.92 -6.30 -30.47
N ASP A 53 3.23 -6.09 -30.40
CA ASP A 53 4.20 -6.58 -31.40
C ASP A 53 4.83 -7.93 -31.01
N ILE A 54 4.41 -8.53 -29.89
CA ILE A 54 4.92 -9.80 -29.38
C ILE A 54 4.01 -10.94 -29.87
N ARG A 55 4.59 -11.89 -30.60
CA ARG A 55 3.90 -13.07 -31.15
C ARG A 55 3.95 -14.25 -30.18
N ASP A 56 2.93 -15.12 -30.27
CA ASP A 56 2.89 -16.43 -29.64
C ASP A 56 3.11 -16.42 -28.11
N ASN A 57 2.66 -15.37 -27.43
CA ASN A 57 2.77 -15.24 -25.97
C ASN A 57 1.42 -15.48 -25.28
N ALA A 58 1.26 -16.68 -24.70
CA ALA A 58 0.04 -17.08 -24.01
C ALA A 58 -0.32 -16.17 -22.82
N ALA A 59 0.69 -15.65 -22.10
CA ALA A 59 0.48 -14.75 -20.97
C ALA A 59 -0.03 -13.37 -21.39
N ILE A 60 0.25 -12.92 -22.63
CA ILE A 60 -0.34 -11.70 -23.20
C ILE A 60 -1.75 -11.98 -23.73
N ALA A 61 -1.93 -13.12 -24.42
CA ALA A 61 -3.22 -13.50 -25.00
C ALA A 61 -4.34 -13.64 -23.96
N GLU A 62 -4.02 -13.97 -22.70
CA GLU A 62 -5.01 -14.05 -21.63
C GLU A 62 -5.39 -12.70 -20.99
N LEU A 63 -4.62 -11.63 -21.22
CA LEU A 63 -4.81 -10.34 -20.53
C LEU A 63 -6.20 -9.72 -20.75
N PRO A 64 -6.84 -9.78 -21.94
CA PRO A 64 -8.22 -9.30 -22.09
C PRO A 64 -9.21 -10.02 -21.19
N ARG A 65 -9.06 -11.34 -21.00
CA ARG A 65 -9.90 -12.11 -20.07
C ARG A 65 -9.64 -11.73 -18.61
N VAL A 66 -8.38 -11.53 -18.24
CA VAL A 66 -8.00 -11.03 -16.91
C VAL A 66 -8.66 -9.66 -16.67
N PHE A 67 -8.56 -8.75 -17.65
CA PHE A 67 -9.12 -7.41 -17.55
C PHE A 67 -10.65 -7.44 -17.38
N ASP A 68 -11.36 -8.28 -18.12
CA ASP A 68 -12.80 -8.47 -17.96
C ASP A 68 -13.18 -8.95 -16.53
N GLN A 69 -12.36 -9.80 -15.91
CA GLN A 69 -12.58 -10.25 -14.52
C GLN A 69 -12.23 -9.18 -13.47
N ALA A 70 -11.38 -8.22 -13.81
CA ALA A 70 -11.02 -7.11 -12.94
C ALA A 70 -12.17 -6.09 -12.81
N VAL A 71 -12.91 -5.83 -13.90
CA VAL A 71 -14.01 -4.85 -13.93
C VAL A 71 -15.05 -4.98 -12.81
N PRO A 72 -15.66 -6.15 -12.55
CA PRO A 72 -16.60 -6.29 -11.45
C PRO A 72 -15.94 -6.11 -10.07
N GLN A 73 -14.65 -6.45 -9.93
CA GLN A 73 -13.91 -6.26 -8.68
C GLN A 73 -13.59 -4.78 -8.43
N TRP A 74 -13.24 -4.03 -9.48
CA TRP A 74 -13.11 -2.56 -9.41
C TRP A 74 -14.43 -1.90 -9.04
N ALA A 75 -15.54 -2.32 -9.65
CA ALA A 75 -16.87 -1.80 -9.31
C ALA A 75 -17.21 -2.05 -7.82
N ALA A 76 -16.95 -3.26 -7.33
CA ALA A 76 -17.17 -3.62 -5.92
C ALA A 76 -16.28 -2.83 -4.96
N PHE A 77 -15.00 -2.65 -5.28
CA PHE A 77 -14.07 -1.86 -4.46
C PHE A 77 -14.49 -0.38 -4.38
N LEU A 78 -14.89 0.20 -5.52
CA LEU A 78 -15.28 1.61 -5.64
C LEU A 78 -16.72 1.89 -5.19
N ASP A 79 -17.44 0.87 -4.71
CA ASP A 79 -18.83 0.97 -4.25
C ASP A 79 -19.74 1.60 -5.31
N VAL A 80 -19.68 1.04 -6.53
CA VAL A 80 -20.54 1.42 -7.66
C VAL A 80 -21.23 0.20 -8.28
N PRO A 81 -22.47 0.34 -8.79
CA PRO A 81 -23.14 -0.74 -9.52
C PRO A 81 -22.35 -1.14 -10.78
N PRO A 82 -22.12 -2.45 -11.05
CA PRO A 82 -21.38 -2.92 -12.22
C PRO A 82 -21.92 -2.41 -13.57
N GLN A 83 -23.21 -2.06 -13.63
CA GLN A 83 -23.88 -1.52 -14.82
C GLN A 83 -23.26 -0.20 -15.28
N ARG A 84 -22.64 0.58 -14.36
CA ARG A 84 -21.91 1.81 -14.73
C ARG A 84 -20.70 1.55 -15.61
N LEU A 85 -20.15 0.33 -15.57
CA LEU A 85 -19.01 -0.10 -16.37
C LEU A 85 -19.39 -1.07 -17.50
N ALA A 86 -20.67 -1.40 -17.67
CA ALA A 86 -21.12 -2.44 -18.61
C ALA A 86 -20.68 -2.19 -20.06
N ASN A 87 -20.65 -0.92 -20.47
CA ASN A 87 -20.27 -0.47 -21.81
C ASN A 87 -18.91 0.24 -21.83
N TRP A 88 -18.16 0.20 -20.73
CA TRP A 88 -16.82 0.77 -20.68
C TRP A 88 -15.84 -0.16 -21.38
N HIS A 89 -14.90 0.39 -22.15
CA HIS A 89 -13.95 -0.37 -22.94
C HIS A 89 -12.64 0.41 -23.03
N MET A 90 -11.51 -0.26 -22.84
CA MET A 90 -10.18 0.32 -22.99
C MET A 90 -9.46 -0.21 -24.23
N THR A 91 -8.54 0.60 -24.77
CA THR A 91 -7.54 0.18 -25.74
C THR A 91 -6.17 0.13 -25.08
N GLY A 92 -5.55 -1.05 -25.04
CA GLY A 92 -4.23 -1.25 -24.45
C GLY A 92 -3.15 -1.51 -25.50
N PHE A 93 -1.91 -1.11 -25.19
CA PHE A 93 -0.72 -1.40 -26.00
C PHE A 93 0.37 -2.05 -25.15
N ILE A 94 0.79 -3.28 -25.47
CA ILE A 94 1.97 -3.94 -24.87
C ILE A 94 3.11 -3.92 -25.89
N MET A 95 4.21 -3.27 -25.55
CA MET A 95 5.20 -2.84 -26.53
C MET A 95 6.60 -3.40 -26.22
N LEU A 96 7.09 -4.31 -27.07
CA LEU A 96 8.49 -4.69 -27.09
C LEU A 96 9.35 -3.61 -27.76
N ASP A 97 8.95 -3.12 -28.94
CA ASP A 97 9.54 -1.96 -29.61
C ASP A 97 8.55 -0.79 -29.64
N ALA A 98 8.62 0.10 -28.65
CA ALA A 98 7.76 1.30 -28.61
C ALA A 98 7.89 2.18 -29.86
N LYS A 99 9.05 2.21 -30.53
CA LYS A 99 9.23 2.99 -31.77
C LYS A 99 8.34 2.46 -32.88
N ARG A 100 8.03 1.16 -32.90
CA ARG A 100 7.07 0.57 -33.87
C ARG A 100 5.69 1.18 -33.69
N PHE A 101 5.22 1.36 -32.46
CA PHE A 101 3.93 1.96 -32.16
C PHE A 101 3.91 3.46 -32.48
N SER A 102 4.99 4.20 -32.15
CA SER A 102 5.12 5.61 -32.55
C SER A 102 5.05 5.79 -34.06
N ARG A 103 5.75 4.96 -34.85
CA ARG A 103 5.77 5.05 -36.33
C ARG A 103 4.39 4.93 -36.96
N VAL A 104 3.49 4.14 -36.35
CA VAL A 104 2.12 3.96 -36.83
C VAL A 104 1.11 4.84 -36.08
N GLY A 105 1.57 5.84 -35.33
CA GLY A 105 0.70 6.80 -34.65
C GLY A 105 -0.17 6.16 -33.55
N MET A 106 0.31 5.11 -32.90
CA MET A 106 -0.35 4.48 -31.75
C MET A 106 0.14 5.02 -30.40
N ILE A 107 1.27 5.72 -30.39
CA ILE A 107 1.71 6.55 -29.26
C ILE A 107 1.47 8.01 -29.67
N PRO A 108 0.59 8.76 -28.97
CA PRO A 108 0.41 10.18 -29.22
C PRO A 108 1.72 10.96 -29.05
N ASN A 109 1.95 11.98 -29.89
CA ASN A 109 3.18 12.79 -29.84
C ASN A 109 3.27 13.65 -28.56
N ASP A 110 2.14 13.93 -27.92
CA ASP A 110 2.01 14.69 -26.68
C ASP A 110 1.99 13.80 -25.42
N LEU A 111 2.14 12.48 -25.58
CA LEU A 111 2.25 11.56 -24.46
C LEU A 111 3.60 11.81 -23.75
N PRO A 112 3.61 12.06 -22.43
CA PRO A 112 4.86 12.22 -21.69
C PRO A 112 5.74 10.97 -21.77
N GLU A 113 7.05 11.12 -21.58
CA GLU A 113 7.92 9.95 -21.37
C GLU A 113 7.53 9.22 -20.08
N PHE A 114 7.50 7.89 -20.13
CA PHE A 114 7.19 7.03 -18.99
C PHE A 114 8.12 5.82 -18.98
N LEU A 115 8.43 5.32 -17.78
CA LEU A 115 9.42 4.25 -17.60
C LEU A 115 8.85 2.85 -17.90
N HIS A 116 7.61 2.59 -17.49
CA HIS A 116 7.02 1.25 -17.52
C HIS A 116 5.65 1.25 -18.17
N ALA A 117 4.75 2.10 -17.68
CA ALA A 117 3.40 2.20 -18.20
C ALA A 117 2.83 3.61 -18.01
N PHE A 118 1.77 3.90 -18.75
CA PHE A 118 1.03 5.15 -18.67
C PHE A 118 -0.42 4.95 -19.14
N GLN A 119 -1.35 5.66 -18.52
CA GLN A 119 -2.77 5.68 -18.92
C GLN A 119 -3.21 7.11 -19.28
N LEU A 120 -3.98 7.22 -20.35
CA LEU A 120 -4.63 8.45 -20.77
C LEU A 120 -6.02 8.15 -21.34
N GLY A 121 -7.06 8.69 -20.70
CA GLY A 121 -8.46 8.43 -21.10
C GLY A 121 -8.79 6.93 -21.07
N ASP A 122 -9.37 6.41 -22.14
CA ASP A 122 -9.66 4.98 -22.25
C ASP A 122 -8.51 4.20 -22.93
N GLN A 123 -7.28 4.68 -22.82
CA GLN A 123 -6.09 4.05 -23.39
C GLN A 123 -4.96 3.85 -22.38
N PHE A 124 -4.17 2.80 -22.54
CA PHE A 124 -2.94 2.60 -21.79
C PHE A 124 -1.82 2.05 -22.66
N TRP A 125 -0.58 2.36 -22.28
CA TRP A 125 0.65 1.86 -22.91
C TRP A 125 1.52 1.23 -21.85
N VAL A 126 2.04 0.04 -22.12
CA VAL A 126 2.92 -0.72 -21.23
C VAL A 126 4.13 -1.17 -22.04
N HIS A 127 5.33 -0.81 -21.59
CA HIS A 127 6.56 -1.42 -22.08
C HIS A 127 6.63 -2.87 -21.60
N GLU A 128 7.08 -3.76 -22.48
CA GLU A 128 7.20 -5.17 -22.18
C GLU A 128 8.08 -5.41 -20.94
N GLN A 129 7.63 -6.32 -20.07
CA GLN A 129 8.28 -6.61 -18.79
C GLN A 129 8.86 -8.03 -18.77
N PRO A 130 9.99 -8.24 -18.07
CA PRO A 130 10.63 -9.57 -17.96
C PRO A 130 9.81 -10.60 -17.16
N SER A 131 8.66 -10.21 -16.61
CA SER A 131 7.79 -11.08 -15.83
C SER A 131 6.35 -10.93 -16.26
N ASP A 132 5.70 -12.06 -16.50
CA ASP A 132 4.27 -12.14 -16.78
C ASP A 132 3.43 -11.56 -15.63
N TYR A 133 3.84 -11.81 -14.38
CA TYR A 133 3.19 -11.20 -13.20
C TYR A 133 3.26 -9.67 -13.28
N TYR A 134 4.46 -9.11 -13.51
CA TYR A 134 4.62 -7.66 -13.49
C TYR A 134 3.97 -6.99 -14.70
N ARG A 135 3.98 -7.63 -15.88
CA ARG A 135 3.20 -7.19 -17.04
C ARG A 135 1.71 -7.13 -16.72
N ARG A 136 1.15 -8.21 -16.15
CA ARG A 136 -0.27 -8.25 -15.73
C ARG A 136 -0.58 -7.21 -14.66
N HIS A 137 0.33 -7.03 -13.70
CA HIS A 137 0.25 -6.00 -12.66
C HIS A 137 0.11 -4.60 -13.27
N LEU A 138 0.97 -4.24 -14.24
CA LEU A 138 0.88 -2.94 -14.92
C LEU A 138 -0.44 -2.78 -15.69
N VAL A 139 -0.91 -3.80 -16.39
CA VAL A 139 -2.21 -3.75 -17.09
C VAL A 139 -3.37 -3.50 -16.12
N LEU A 140 -3.37 -4.17 -14.96
CA LEU A 140 -4.38 -3.97 -13.92
C LEU A 140 -4.25 -2.61 -13.23
N HIS A 141 -3.02 -2.15 -13.04
CA HIS A 141 -2.69 -0.84 -12.47
C HIS A 141 -3.23 0.28 -13.37
N GLU A 142 -2.88 0.28 -14.66
CA GLU A 142 -3.39 1.27 -15.62
C GLU A 142 -4.90 1.16 -15.82
N GLY A 143 -5.45 -0.05 -15.81
CA GLY A 143 -6.90 -0.27 -15.82
C GLY A 143 -7.62 0.37 -14.63
N THR A 144 -6.99 0.37 -13.46
CA THR A 144 -7.51 1.02 -12.25
C THR A 144 -7.59 2.54 -12.44
N HIS A 145 -6.53 3.17 -12.97
CA HIS A 145 -6.55 4.61 -13.31
C HIS A 145 -7.66 4.93 -14.31
N GLY A 146 -7.82 4.08 -15.34
CA GLY A 146 -8.87 4.19 -16.35
C GLY A 146 -10.27 4.16 -15.75
N VAL A 147 -10.58 3.17 -14.90
CA VAL A 147 -11.89 3.07 -14.22
C VAL A 147 -12.15 4.29 -13.35
N MET A 148 -11.19 4.70 -12.53
CA MET A 148 -11.36 5.82 -11.60
C MET A 148 -11.64 7.11 -12.37
N THR A 149 -10.86 7.38 -13.42
CA THR A 149 -11.05 8.54 -14.30
C THR A 149 -12.40 8.48 -15.02
N ARG A 150 -12.79 7.31 -15.53
CA ARG A 150 -14.08 7.11 -16.23
C ARG A 150 -15.28 7.39 -15.33
N LEU A 151 -15.23 6.92 -14.08
CA LEU A 151 -16.34 7.00 -13.14
C LEU A 151 -16.47 8.36 -12.46
N PHE A 152 -15.34 9.02 -12.18
CA PHE A 152 -15.26 10.18 -11.28
C PHE A 152 -14.58 11.41 -11.88
N GLY A 153 -14.14 11.36 -13.15
CA GLY A 153 -13.49 12.47 -13.83
C GLY A 153 -12.04 12.73 -13.37
N GLY A 154 -11.49 11.88 -12.50
CA GLY A 154 -10.11 11.93 -12.02
C GLY A 154 -9.83 10.78 -11.05
N ALA A 155 -8.55 10.53 -10.78
CA ALA A 155 -8.10 9.41 -9.93
C ALA A 155 -7.53 9.85 -8.57
N GLY A 156 -7.66 11.13 -8.22
CA GLY A 156 -7.19 11.70 -6.97
C GLY A 156 -5.73 12.18 -7.00
N PRO A 157 -5.20 12.62 -5.86
CA PRO A 157 -3.80 13.03 -5.73
C PRO A 157 -2.85 11.83 -5.88
N PRO A 158 -1.56 12.05 -6.17
CA PRO A 158 -0.61 10.97 -6.48
C PRO A 158 -0.60 9.82 -5.47
N TRP A 159 -0.64 10.10 -4.17
CA TRP A 159 -0.64 9.04 -3.15
C TRP A 159 -1.85 8.11 -3.21
N TYR A 160 -3.02 8.66 -3.54
CA TYR A 160 -4.28 7.91 -3.57
C TYR A 160 -4.42 7.17 -4.90
N MET A 161 -4.14 7.88 -6.00
CA MET A 161 -4.15 7.35 -7.36
C MET A 161 -3.23 6.14 -7.47
N GLU A 162 -1.94 6.32 -7.16
CA GLU A 162 -0.94 5.27 -7.30
C GLU A 162 -1.09 4.19 -6.22
N GLY A 163 -1.48 4.58 -5.00
CA GLY A 163 -1.72 3.62 -3.92
C GLY A 163 -2.89 2.68 -4.23
N THR A 164 -3.99 3.21 -4.76
CA THR A 164 -5.17 2.42 -5.15
C THR A 164 -4.86 1.54 -6.37
N ALA A 165 -4.15 2.06 -7.36
CA ALA A 165 -3.75 1.29 -8.54
C ALA A 165 -2.73 0.18 -8.21
N GLU A 166 -1.77 0.42 -7.32
CA GLU A 166 -0.87 -0.63 -6.81
C GLU A 166 -1.63 -1.66 -5.97
N LEU A 167 -2.55 -1.23 -5.09
CA LEU A 167 -3.38 -2.14 -4.29
C LEU A 167 -4.23 -3.05 -5.17
N LEU A 168 -4.91 -2.49 -6.18
CA LEU A 168 -5.74 -3.26 -7.10
C LEU A 168 -4.93 -3.96 -8.20
N GLY A 169 -3.65 -3.61 -8.34
CA GLY A 169 -2.68 -4.30 -9.18
C GLY A 169 -2.09 -5.56 -8.52
N THR A 170 -1.96 -5.61 -7.19
CA THR A 170 -1.52 -6.84 -6.51
C THR A 170 -2.62 -7.91 -6.60
N HIS A 171 -2.31 -9.02 -7.29
CA HIS A 171 -3.31 -10.01 -7.68
C HIS A 171 -2.83 -11.46 -7.55
N GLN A 172 -3.78 -12.38 -7.52
CA GLN A 172 -3.59 -13.81 -7.77
C GLN A 172 -4.31 -14.19 -9.06
N TRP A 173 -3.64 -14.98 -9.89
CA TRP A 173 -4.16 -15.50 -11.15
C TRP A 173 -3.74 -16.96 -11.33
N ASP A 174 -4.70 -17.87 -11.37
CA ASP A 174 -4.48 -19.32 -11.52
C ASP A 174 -4.71 -19.82 -12.96
N GLY A 175 -4.84 -18.91 -13.92
CA GLY A 175 -5.21 -19.22 -15.31
C GLY A 175 -6.73 -19.26 -15.57
N LYS A 176 -7.55 -19.15 -14.52
CA LYS A 176 -9.02 -19.16 -14.60
C LYS A 176 -9.68 -18.05 -13.79
N THR A 177 -9.21 -17.80 -12.58
CA THR A 177 -9.81 -16.91 -11.60
C THR A 177 -8.82 -15.82 -11.21
N LEU A 178 -9.26 -14.56 -11.33
CA LEU A 178 -8.52 -13.39 -10.88
C LEU A 178 -9.04 -12.94 -9.51
N LYS A 179 -8.13 -12.70 -8.58
CA LYS A 179 -8.42 -12.01 -7.31
C LYS A 179 -7.50 -10.80 -7.17
N LEU A 180 -8.09 -9.62 -7.03
CA LEU A 180 -7.36 -8.35 -6.79
C LEU A 180 -7.19 -8.05 -5.30
N ALA A 181 -6.40 -7.03 -4.99
CA ALA A 181 -6.12 -6.56 -3.63
C ALA A 181 -5.60 -7.67 -2.70
N VAL A 182 -4.77 -8.55 -3.26
CA VAL A 182 -4.12 -9.61 -2.47
C VAL A 182 -2.86 -9.08 -1.81
N ILE A 183 -2.54 -9.62 -0.65
CA ILE A 183 -1.26 -9.35 0.00
C ILE A 183 -0.19 -10.26 -0.63
N PRO A 184 0.95 -9.70 -1.05
CA PRO A 184 2.03 -10.49 -1.65
C PRO A 184 2.56 -11.58 -0.71
N GLY A 185 2.39 -12.85 -1.09
CA GLY A 185 2.78 -14.00 -0.29
C GLY A 185 4.28 -14.32 -0.37
N SER A 186 4.91 -14.10 -1.52
CA SER A 186 6.35 -14.33 -1.69
C SER A 186 6.96 -13.48 -2.81
N LYS A 187 8.29 -13.32 -2.79
CA LYS A 187 9.04 -12.68 -3.88
C LYS A 187 8.90 -13.44 -5.21
N LYS A 188 8.74 -14.77 -5.15
CA LYS A 188 8.66 -15.63 -6.35
C LYS A 188 7.33 -15.45 -7.07
N GLU A 189 6.23 -15.46 -6.33
CA GLU A 189 4.89 -15.27 -6.90
C GLU A 189 4.68 -13.84 -7.41
N PHE A 190 5.25 -12.86 -6.71
CA PHE A 190 5.16 -11.43 -7.03
C PHE A 190 6.45 -10.93 -7.68
N ALA A 191 6.93 -11.69 -8.67
CA ALA A 191 8.20 -11.45 -9.32
C ALA A 191 8.26 -10.02 -9.91
N TYR A 192 9.42 -9.37 -9.77
CA TYR A 192 9.70 -8.00 -10.23
C TYR A 192 8.88 -6.86 -9.60
N TRP A 193 7.86 -7.15 -8.78
CA TRP A 193 7.12 -6.10 -8.07
C TRP A 193 8.00 -5.42 -7.00
N GLY A 194 8.55 -6.15 -6.03
CA GLY A 194 9.66 -5.62 -5.21
C GLY A 194 9.37 -4.44 -4.26
N ARG A 195 8.12 -3.98 -4.08
CA ARG A 195 7.79 -2.86 -3.17
C ARG A 195 8.10 -3.20 -1.70
N LEU A 196 7.84 -4.45 -1.29
CA LEU A 196 8.23 -4.94 0.05
C LEU A 196 9.76 -4.96 0.27
N LYS A 197 10.58 -5.04 -0.79
CA LYS A 197 12.05 -4.90 -0.65
C LYS A 197 12.43 -3.47 -0.25
N ILE A 198 11.73 -2.47 -0.79
CA ILE A 198 11.95 -1.05 -0.47
C ILE A 198 11.57 -0.79 0.99
N ILE A 199 10.38 -1.24 1.39
CA ILE A 199 9.91 -1.14 2.78
C ILE A 199 10.88 -1.83 3.74
N ARG A 200 11.37 -3.03 3.40
CA ARG A 200 12.35 -3.76 4.23
C ARG A 200 13.67 -2.99 4.39
N ARG A 201 14.16 -2.35 3.33
CA ARG A 201 15.37 -1.51 3.42
C ARG A 201 15.16 -0.32 4.37
N ALA A 202 14.02 0.34 4.26
CA ALA A 202 13.62 1.45 5.14
C ALA A 202 13.50 1.02 6.61
N GLN A 203 12.93 -0.16 6.87
CA GLN A 203 12.89 -0.76 8.20
C GLN A 203 14.31 -0.96 8.77
N GLN A 204 15.25 -1.50 7.97
CA GLN A 204 16.62 -1.79 8.38
C GLN A 204 17.41 -0.53 8.77
N VAL A 205 17.24 0.56 8.00
CA VAL A 205 17.88 1.86 8.30
C VAL A 205 17.04 2.74 9.23
N ARG A 206 15.89 2.23 9.70
CA ARG A 206 14.94 2.89 10.59
C ARG A 206 14.36 4.21 10.06
N ASP A 207 14.30 4.37 8.74
CA ASP A 207 13.78 5.55 8.04
C ASP A 207 12.50 5.18 7.30
N VAL A 208 11.37 5.19 8.02
CA VAL A 208 10.02 4.96 7.47
C VAL A 208 9.27 6.30 7.45
N PRO A 209 8.60 6.66 6.35
CA PRO A 209 7.89 7.94 6.24
C PRO A 209 6.66 7.99 7.14
N ALA A 210 6.30 9.19 7.60
CA ALA A 210 5.01 9.41 8.24
C ALA A 210 3.88 9.42 7.20
N ILE A 211 2.62 9.25 7.64
CA ILE A 211 1.48 9.31 6.71
C ILE A 211 1.45 10.65 5.97
N ILE A 212 1.78 11.73 6.68
CA ILE A 212 1.73 13.08 6.11
C ILE A 212 2.73 13.28 4.97
N ASP A 213 3.90 12.63 5.02
CA ASP A 213 4.93 12.74 3.99
C ASP A 213 4.45 12.10 2.69
N ILE A 214 3.80 10.93 2.80
CA ILE A 214 3.22 10.20 1.67
C ILE A 214 2.07 10.99 1.06
N VAL A 215 1.14 11.51 1.88
CA VAL A 215 -0.01 12.29 1.42
C VAL A 215 0.40 13.59 0.72
N GLN A 216 1.62 14.07 0.96
CA GLN A 216 2.20 15.26 0.33
C GLN A 216 3.03 14.97 -0.94
N TYR A 217 3.16 13.70 -1.36
CA TYR A 217 3.88 13.38 -2.60
C TYR A 217 3.33 14.18 -3.79
N GLY A 218 4.24 14.96 -4.39
CA GLY A 218 3.98 15.70 -5.61
C GLY A 218 3.99 14.79 -6.84
N ARG A 219 3.60 15.36 -7.99
CA ARG A 219 3.59 14.63 -9.27
C ARG A 219 4.95 14.06 -9.66
N GLN A 220 6.04 14.76 -9.30
CA GLN A 220 7.41 14.34 -9.62
C GLN A 220 7.94 13.21 -8.72
N ALA A 221 7.28 12.89 -7.59
CA ALA A 221 7.74 11.83 -6.71
C ALA A 221 7.79 10.48 -7.45
N HIS A 222 6.80 10.22 -8.30
CA HIS A 222 6.63 8.96 -9.02
C HIS A 222 7.54 8.82 -10.26
N LEU A 223 8.50 9.74 -10.43
CA LEU A 223 9.68 9.49 -11.28
C LEU A 223 10.62 8.44 -10.68
N GLN A 224 10.43 8.11 -9.40
CA GLN A 224 11.15 7.08 -8.68
C GLN A 224 10.22 5.91 -8.32
N VAL A 225 10.77 4.72 -8.16
CA VAL A 225 9.99 3.51 -7.80
C VAL A 225 9.59 3.51 -6.32
N GLU A 226 10.33 4.20 -5.45
CA GLU A 226 10.11 4.18 -4.00
C GLU A 226 8.73 4.71 -3.57
N PRO A 227 8.24 5.86 -4.07
CA PRO A 227 6.92 6.35 -3.72
C PRO A 227 5.78 5.35 -3.95
N TYR A 228 5.84 4.54 -5.00
CA TYR A 228 4.86 3.47 -5.24
C TYR A 228 4.77 2.46 -4.09
N ALA A 229 5.90 2.12 -3.46
CA ALA A 229 5.90 1.20 -2.32
C ALA A 229 5.17 1.78 -1.11
N TRP A 230 5.37 3.07 -0.84
CA TRP A 230 4.74 3.76 0.28
C TRP A 230 3.27 4.07 0.02
N CYS A 231 2.91 4.46 -1.20
CA CYS A 231 1.53 4.63 -1.63
C CYS A 231 0.75 3.31 -1.52
N TRP A 232 1.34 2.21 -1.98
CA TRP A 232 0.76 0.87 -1.81
C TRP A 232 0.56 0.50 -0.34
N ALA A 233 1.61 0.66 0.48
CA ALA A 233 1.54 0.33 1.90
C ALA A 233 0.45 1.16 2.62
N LEU A 234 0.37 2.46 2.30
CA LEU A 234 -0.66 3.34 2.85
C LEU A 234 -2.07 2.94 2.38
N ALA A 235 -2.23 2.58 1.11
CA ALA A 235 -3.51 2.09 0.59
C ALA A 235 -3.94 0.78 1.27
N VAL A 236 -3.02 -0.17 1.48
CA VAL A 236 -3.30 -1.39 2.26
C VAL A 236 -3.70 -1.03 3.69
N PHE A 237 -2.95 -0.16 4.37
CA PHE A 237 -3.26 0.25 5.74
C PHE A 237 -4.67 0.87 5.83
N LEU A 238 -4.96 1.86 4.99
CA LEU A 238 -6.23 2.58 5.01
C LEU A 238 -7.42 1.72 4.58
N ASP A 239 -7.22 0.78 3.65
CA ASP A 239 -8.25 -0.18 3.20
C ASP A 239 -8.52 -1.29 4.23
N ARG A 240 -7.57 -1.59 5.12
CA ARG A 240 -7.68 -2.71 6.07
C ARG A 240 -7.92 -2.29 7.51
N GLU A 241 -7.68 -1.03 7.85
CA GLU A 241 -8.05 -0.45 9.14
C GLU A 241 -9.57 -0.13 9.15
N PRO A 242 -10.37 -0.76 10.03
CA PRO A 242 -11.82 -0.53 10.09
C PRO A 242 -12.22 0.94 10.25
N ALA A 243 -11.41 1.74 10.96
CA ALA A 243 -11.68 3.16 11.15
C ALA A 243 -11.55 4.01 9.87
N THR A 244 -10.89 3.51 8.82
CA THR A 244 -10.63 4.25 7.57
C THR A 244 -11.12 3.55 6.31
N GLN A 245 -11.37 2.24 6.32
CA GLN A 245 -11.69 1.47 5.11
C GLN A 245 -12.84 2.11 4.29
N ARG A 246 -13.96 2.39 4.95
CA ARG A 246 -15.15 2.93 4.28
C ARG A 246 -14.90 4.34 3.74
N SER A 247 -14.21 5.20 4.50
CA SER A 247 -13.90 6.55 4.03
C SER A 247 -12.92 6.47 2.87
N PHE A 248 -11.80 5.75 3.02
CA PHE A 248 -10.79 5.56 1.99
C PHE A 248 -11.39 5.18 0.63
N ARG A 249 -12.24 4.14 0.57
CA ARG A 249 -12.91 3.74 -0.67
C ARG A 249 -13.87 4.81 -1.21
N ARG A 250 -14.64 5.46 -0.33
CA ARG A 250 -15.58 6.52 -0.72
C ARG A 250 -14.87 7.72 -1.34
N PHE A 251 -13.65 8.03 -0.89
CA PHE A 251 -12.87 9.16 -1.39
C PHE A 251 -12.59 9.07 -2.90
N ALA A 252 -12.60 7.87 -3.52
CA ALA A 252 -12.51 7.74 -4.98
C ALA A 252 -13.52 8.63 -5.73
N LYS A 253 -14.73 8.82 -5.16
CA LYS A 253 -15.80 9.65 -5.74
C LYS A 253 -15.41 11.14 -5.86
N MET A 254 -14.39 11.58 -5.13
CA MET A 254 -13.82 12.94 -5.14
C MET A 254 -12.54 13.03 -5.99
N GLY A 255 -12.24 12.04 -6.83
CA GLY A 255 -10.95 11.93 -7.53
C GLY A 255 -10.57 13.12 -8.43
N ALA A 256 -11.53 13.95 -8.84
CA ALA A 256 -11.26 15.18 -9.61
C ALA A 256 -11.02 16.43 -8.73
N GLU A 257 -11.21 16.34 -7.42
CA GLU A 257 -11.19 17.50 -6.52
C GLU A 257 -9.76 17.87 -6.08
N ALA A 258 -9.39 19.14 -6.27
CA ALA A 258 -8.04 19.63 -5.95
C ALA A 258 -7.71 19.62 -4.44
N ASP A 259 -8.72 19.69 -3.58
CA ASP A 259 -8.58 19.70 -2.12
C ASP A 259 -8.77 18.31 -1.47
N PHE A 260 -8.76 17.22 -2.28
CA PHE A 260 -8.90 15.83 -1.84
C PHE A 260 -8.09 15.50 -0.58
N SER A 261 -6.76 15.73 -0.61
CA SER A 261 -5.88 15.40 0.51
C SER A 261 -6.20 16.23 1.75
N ALA A 262 -6.65 17.48 1.58
CA ALA A 262 -7.04 18.33 2.69
C ALA A 262 -8.34 17.83 3.34
N LYS A 263 -9.35 17.46 2.53
CA LYS A 263 -10.60 16.85 2.99
C LYS A 263 -10.35 15.53 3.73
N PHE A 264 -9.47 14.67 3.19
CA PHE A 264 -9.11 13.40 3.85
C PHE A 264 -8.49 13.63 5.23
N ARG A 265 -7.53 14.56 5.33
CA ARG A 265 -6.93 14.92 6.61
C ARG A 265 -7.94 15.54 7.57
N LEU A 266 -8.84 16.39 7.09
CA LEU A 266 -9.86 17.02 7.92
C LEU A 266 -10.81 15.97 8.51
N GLU A 267 -11.31 15.03 7.69
CA GLU A 267 -12.20 13.95 8.13
C GLU A 267 -11.55 13.07 9.21
N HIS A 268 -10.24 12.84 9.12
CA HIS A 268 -9.49 12.00 10.05
C HIS A 268 -8.71 12.79 11.12
N SER A 269 -8.89 14.11 11.21
CA SER A 269 -8.10 14.99 12.08
C SER A 269 -8.13 14.57 13.55
N SER A 270 -9.30 14.23 14.09
CA SER A 270 -9.48 13.81 15.49
C SER A 270 -8.77 12.49 15.84
N ARG A 271 -8.46 11.66 14.84
CA ARG A 271 -7.79 10.36 14.99
C ARG A 271 -6.42 10.29 14.31
N TRP A 272 -5.94 11.39 13.73
CA TRP A 272 -4.72 11.38 12.91
C TRP A 272 -3.52 10.85 13.67
N ARG A 273 -3.38 11.28 14.93
CA ARG A 273 -2.34 10.79 15.85
C ARG A 273 -2.42 9.27 16.03
N VAL A 274 -3.64 8.75 16.18
CA VAL A 274 -3.88 7.32 16.37
C VAL A 274 -3.52 6.53 15.11
N LEU A 275 -3.90 7.04 13.94
CA LEU A 275 -3.53 6.46 12.65
C LEU A 275 -2.02 6.45 12.47
N GLU A 276 -1.31 7.51 12.85
CA GLU A 276 0.15 7.57 12.77
C GLU A 276 0.83 6.52 13.66
N GLN A 277 0.32 6.30 14.88
CA GLN A 277 0.83 5.25 15.77
C GLN A 277 0.60 3.85 15.19
N GLN A 278 -0.59 3.59 14.65
CA GLN A 278 -0.89 2.31 14.00
C GLN A 278 -0.04 2.12 12.74
N TRP A 279 0.12 3.17 11.93
CA TRP A 279 0.94 3.16 10.73
C TRP A 279 2.38 2.77 11.04
N GLN A 280 3.00 3.39 12.04
CA GLN A 280 4.40 3.10 12.42
C GLN A 280 4.59 1.64 12.85
N GLY A 281 3.66 1.08 13.64
CA GLY A 281 3.73 -0.33 14.05
C GLY A 281 3.42 -1.29 12.90
N PHE A 282 2.48 -0.92 12.03
CA PHE A 282 2.12 -1.68 10.84
C PHE A 282 3.31 -1.81 9.89
N VAL A 283 3.91 -0.69 9.48
CA VAL A 283 5.07 -0.70 8.55
C VAL A 283 6.32 -1.27 9.16
N ALA A 284 6.45 -1.31 10.50
CA ALA A 284 7.58 -1.97 11.15
C ALA A 284 7.58 -3.48 10.92
N ASP A 285 6.40 -4.09 10.79
CA ASP A 285 6.23 -5.55 10.66
C ASP A 285 5.80 -6.00 9.27
N MET A 286 5.60 -5.09 8.31
CA MET A 286 5.30 -5.46 6.92
C MET A 286 6.40 -6.33 6.30
N GLU A 287 6.00 -7.48 5.79
CA GLU A 287 6.84 -8.40 5.03
C GLU A 287 6.02 -9.21 4.01
N TYR A 288 6.59 -10.21 3.35
CA TYR A 288 5.79 -11.07 2.47
C TYR A 288 4.92 -11.99 3.31
N GLY A 289 3.65 -12.17 2.92
CA GLY A 289 2.72 -13.09 3.58
C GLY A 289 1.97 -12.53 4.80
N PHE A 290 2.25 -11.30 5.23
CA PHE A 290 1.61 -10.73 6.42
C PHE A 290 0.08 -10.65 6.30
N SER A 291 -0.61 -10.77 7.44
CA SER A 291 -2.05 -10.51 7.53
C SER A 291 -2.30 -9.10 8.07
N PRO A 292 -2.90 -8.16 7.30
CA PRO A 292 -3.14 -6.81 7.77
C PRO A 292 -3.94 -6.75 9.07
N ASN A 293 -4.97 -7.58 9.21
CA ASN A 293 -5.82 -7.62 10.41
C ASN A 293 -5.06 -8.06 11.67
N ARG A 294 -3.98 -8.82 11.51
CA ARG A 294 -3.11 -9.27 12.61
C ARG A 294 -1.92 -8.33 12.83
N THR A 295 -1.54 -7.55 11.81
CA THR A 295 -0.33 -6.70 11.80
C THR A 295 -0.62 -5.27 12.21
N ILE A 296 -1.79 -4.72 11.86
CA ILE A 296 -2.18 -3.38 12.28
C ILE A 296 -2.25 -3.34 13.81
N PRO A 297 -1.55 -2.41 14.48
CA PRO A 297 -1.51 -2.38 15.92
C PRO A 297 -2.90 -2.25 16.54
N LYS A 298 -3.20 -3.14 17.50
CA LYS A 298 -4.42 -3.05 18.30
C LYS A 298 -4.27 -2.00 19.36
N LEU A 299 -5.30 -1.17 19.50
CA LEU A 299 -5.31 -0.07 20.46
C LEU A 299 -6.24 -0.38 21.62
N HIS A 300 -5.77 -0.10 22.82
CA HIS A 300 -6.56 -0.19 24.05
C HIS A 300 -6.81 1.21 24.61
N LYS A 301 -7.94 1.36 25.31
CA LYS A 301 -8.26 2.61 26.02
C LYS A 301 -7.17 2.93 27.05
N PRO A 302 -6.85 4.21 27.29
CA PRO A 302 -5.95 4.60 28.35
C PRO A 302 -6.37 4.02 29.70
N ARG A 303 -5.40 3.52 30.46
CA ARG A 303 -5.58 2.96 31.79
C ARG A 303 -4.96 3.89 32.82
N ALA A 304 -5.71 4.17 33.88
CA ALA A 304 -5.16 4.87 35.04
C ALA A 304 -4.10 4.00 35.71
N TRP A 305 -3.07 4.66 36.26
CA TRP A 305 -2.00 3.94 36.95
C TRP A 305 -2.44 3.50 38.35
N ASN A 306 -2.26 2.22 38.66
CA ASN A 306 -2.17 1.68 40.02
C ASN A 306 -0.79 1.02 40.19
N ASP A 307 -0.30 0.80 41.41
CA ASP A 307 1.10 0.37 41.68
C ASP A 307 1.55 -0.84 40.81
N GLN A 308 0.61 -1.68 40.38
CA GLN A 308 0.81 -2.79 39.46
C GLN A 308 -0.39 -3.00 38.52
N ILE A 309 -0.15 -3.03 37.20
CA ILE A 309 -1.16 -3.29 36.17
C ILE A 309 -0.89 -4.64 35.50
N GLN A 310 -1.95 -5.43 35.30
CA GLN A 310 -1.91 -6.63 34.44
C GLN A 310 -2.58 -6.35 33.09
N VAL A 311 -1.94 -6.79 32.01
CA VAL A 311 -2.43 -6.69 30.64
C VAL A 311 -2.38 -8.05 29.96
N ALA A 312 -3.36 -8.32 29.11
CA ALA A 312 -3.43 -9.51 28.27
C ALA A 312 -2.96 -9.15 26.86
N ILE A 313 -2.04 -9.95 26.30
CA ILE A 313 -1.48 -9.80 24.95
C ILE A 313 -1.68 -11.12 24.21
N THR A 314 -2.38 -11.11 23.08
CA THR A 314 -2.62 -12.34 22.30
C THR A 314 -1.42 -12.66 21.41
N ALA A 315 -1.06 -13.93 21.26
CA ALA A 315 0.12 -14.34 20.49
C ALA A 315 -0.06 -14.22 18.96
N ASP A 316 -1.31 -14.17 18.51
CA ASP A 316 -1.75 -14.19 17.12
C ASP A 316 -1.87 -12.79 16.47
N HIS A 317 -1.34 -11.77 17.15
CA HIS A 317 -1.32 -10.39 16.68
C HIS A 317 0.08 -9.80 16.91
N ALA A 318 0.43 -8.82 16.08
CA ALA A 318 1.63 -8.02 16.23
C ALA A 318 1.50 -7.06 17.44
N TRP A 319 1.83 -5.79 17.24
CA TRP A 319 1.84 -4.79 18.30
C TRP A 319 0.47 -4.53 18.92
N GLN A 320 0.41 -4.58 20.25
CA GLN A 320 -0.80 -4.35 21.04
C GLN A 320 -0.52 -3.28 22.09
N ALA A 321 -1.30 -2.19 22.07
CA ALA A 321 -1.20 -1.15 23.07
C ALA A 321 -1.65 -1.68 24.43
N THR A 322 -0.87 -1.43 25.46
CA THR A 322 -1.25 -1.78 26.84
C THR A 322 -2.30 -0.83 27.42
N GLY A 323 -2.47 0.35 26.81
CA GLY A 323 -3.23 1.47 27.36
C GLY A 323 -2.47 2.24 28.45
N ILE A 324 -1.22 1.86 28.74
CA ILE A 324 -0.44 2.44 29.83
C ILE A 324 0.51 3.50 29.30
N GLN A 325 0.49 4.67 29.95
CA GLN A 325 1.45 5.74 29.73
C GLN A 325 2.65 5.58 30.66
N LEU A 326 3.83 5.43 30.08
CA LEU A 326 5.09 5.53 30.81
C LEU A 326 5.50 7.00 30.90
N VAL A 327 6.21 7.34 31.98
CA VAL A 327 6.69 8.69 32.28
C VAL A 327 8.20 8.70 32.20
N ALA A 328 8.76 9.68 31.50
CA ALA A 328 10.20 9.87 31.40
C ALA A 328 10.86 9.91 32.78
N GLY A 329 12.01 9.25 32.91
CA GLY A 329 12.75 9.14 34.16
C GLY A 329 12.20 8.11 35.16
N GLN A 330 10.97 7.61 35.01
CA GLN A 330 10.41 6.60 35.92
C GLN A 330 10.98 5.21 35.63
N LYS A 331 11.27 4.44 36.69
CA LYS A 331 11.68 3.04 36.59
C LYS A 331 10.47 2.12 36.58
N TYR A 332 10.48 1.15 35.67
CA TYR A 332 9.42 0.17 35.47
C TYR A 332 9.98 -1.24 35.46
N ARG A 333 9.15 -2.19 35.89
CA ARG A 333 9.38 -3.62 35.74
C ARG A 333 8.27 -4.20 34.86
N ILE A 334 8.64 -5.01 33.87
CA ILE A 334 7.71 -5.81 33.07
C ILE A 334 8.02 -7.27 33.32
N GLN A 335 7.00 -8.08 33.61
CA GLN A 335 7.13 -9.51 33.93
C GLN A 335 6.04 -10.33 33.27
N SER A 336 6.37 -11.55 32.82
CA SER A 336 5.38 -12.55 32.41
C SER A 336 5.94 -13.96 32.58
N THR A 337 5.07 -14.89 32.95
CA THR A 337 5.35 -16.34 33.08
C THR A 337 4.34 -17.18 32.29
N SER A 338 3.64 -16.56 31.33
CA SER A 338 2.62 -17.24 30.52
C SER A 338 3.24 -18.23 29.53
N ARG A 339 2.44 -19.19 29.07
CA ARG A 339 2.80 -20.13 28.00
C ARG A 339 1.81 -19.99 26.85
N TYR A 340 2.31 -20.03 25.62
CA TYR A 340 1.53 -19.80 24.39
C TYR A 340 2.14 -20.57 23.21
N GLN A 341 1.42 -20.63 22.10
CA GLN A 341 1.81 -21.31 20.87
C GLN A 341 2.31 -20.29 19.83
N ILE A 342 3.42 -20.62 19.16
CA ILE A 342 4.05 -19.80 18.11
C ILE A 342 4.22 -20.57 16.78
N GLY A 343 3.25 -21.46 16.50
CA GLY A 343 3.26 -22.38 15.37
C GLY A 343 2.66 -23.74 15.72
N ASP A 344 2.08 -24.43 14.73
CA ASP A 344 1.35 -25.69 14.94
C ASP A 344 1.88 -26.91 14.17
N THR A 345 2.88 -26.70 13.30
CA THR A 345 3.35 -27.71 12.34
C THR A 345 4.82 -28.09 12.59
N PRO A 346 5.17 -29.40 12.63
CA PRO A 346 4.30 -30.58 12.54
C PRO A 346 3.48 -30.87 13.81
N SER A 347 3.71 -30.11 14.88
CA SER A 347 2.99 -30.16 16.14
C SER A 347 3.12 -28.79 16.83
N PRO A 348 2.25 -28.44 17.82
CA PRO A 348 2.33 -27.18 18.54
C PRO A 348 3.71 -26.83 19.10
N TRP A 349 4.21 -25.64 18.75
CA TRP A 349 5.45 -25.07 19.27
C TRP A 349 5.13 -24.21 20.49
N TRP A 350 5.28 -24.80 21.67
CA TRP A 350 5.08 -24.11 22.92
C TRP A 350 6.24 -23.16 23.24
N CYS A 351 5.90 -21.95 23.64
CA CYS A 351 6.84 -20.90 23.99
C CYS A 351 6.47 -20.23 25.32
N GLU A 352 7.47 -19.56 25.90
CA GLU A 352 7.39 -18.70 27.08
C GLU A 352 8.04 -17.34 26.75
N PRO A 353 7.90 -16.30 27.59
CA PRO A 353 8.29 -14.92 27.25
C PRO A 353 9.76 -14.70 26.92
N GLN A 354 10.68 -15.57 27.35
CA GLN A 354 12.10 -15.53 26.94
C GLN A 354 12.34 -15.96 25.48
N GLY A 355 11.33 -16.54 24.83
CA GLY A 355 11.45 -17.13 23.50
C GLY A 355 12.08 -18.52 23.49
N VAL A 356 12.05 -19.15 22.32
CA VAL A 356 12.76 -20.40 22.03
C VAL A 356 13.93 -20.11 21.10
N THR A 357 15.04 -20.82 21.28
CA THR A 357 16.27 -20.65 20.46
C THR A 357 16.36 -21.60 19.28
N ILE A 358 15.27 -22.34 18.98
CA ILE A 358 15.18 -23.20 17.80
C ILE A 358 15.17 -22.38 16.51
N ASP A 359 14.68 -21.14 16.58
CA ASP A 359 14.70 -20.17 15.48
C ASP A 359 14.79 -18.74 16.03
N TYR A 360 15.18 -17.80 15.17
CA TYR A 360 15.32 -16.38 15.48
C TYR A 360 14.58 -15.55 14.45
N TYR A 361 13.64 -14.72 14.90
CA TYR A 361 13.04 -13.68 14.08
C TYR A 361 13.70 -12.33 14.38
N ARG A 362 14.29 -11.71 13.34
CA ARG A 362 15.01 -10.42 13.40
C ARG A 362 16.06 -10.37 14.53
N HIS A 363 16.91 -11.40 14.57
CA HIS A 363 18.02 -11.56 15.54
C HIS A 363 17.59 -11.69 17.00
N ARG A 364 16.34 -12.10 17.26
CA ARG A 364 15.82 -12.37 18.60
C ARG A 364 15.15 -13.74 18.64
N PRO A 365 15.19 -14.46 19.77
CA PRO A 365 14.51 -15.73 19.92
C PRO A 365 13.04 -15.66 19.48
N LEU A 366 12.61 -16.67 18.74
CA LEU A 366 11.21 -16.79 18.31
C LEU A 366 10.30 -16.83 19.53
N GLY A 367 9.16 -16.14 19.46
CA GLY A 367 8.19 -16.07 20.53
C GLY A 367 8.57 -15.17 21.72
N MET A 368 9.72 -14.52 21.74
CA MET A 368 10.12 -13.63 22.85
C MET A 368 9.13 -12.46 23.04
N LEU A 369 8.82 -12.09 24.29
CA LEU A 369 8.06 -10.87 24.60
C LEU A 369 8.93 -9.63 24.31
N LEU A 370 8.37 -8.71 23.52
CA LEU A 370 8.99 -7.45 23.11
C LEU A 370 8.17 -6.25 23.57
N ALA A 371 8.85 -5.13 23.79
CA ALA A 371 8.22 -3.85 24.12
C ALA A 371 8.63 -2.73 23.15
N ALA A 372 7.70 -1.83 22.85
CA ALA A 372 7.92 -0.59 22.12
C ALA A 372 7.28 0.58 22.89
N LEU A 373 7.94 1.74 22.91
CA LEU A 373 7.39 2.95 23.52
C LEU A 373 7.14 4.01 22.45
N VAL A 374 5.88 4.40 22.30
CA VAL A 374 5.46 5.32 21.24
C VAL A 374 5.02 6.64 21.86
N ASN A 375 5.64 7.74 21.43
CA ASN A 375 5.31 9.06 21.96
C ASN A 375 3.86 9.44 21.65
N ASP A 376 3.24 10.09 22.64
CA ASP A 376 1.90 10.65 22.51
C ASP A 376 1.91 12.09 21.97
N THR A 377 3.06 12.76 21.94
CA THR A 377 3.16 14.22 21.75
C THR A 377 3.70 14.67 20.39
N THR A 378 4.23 13.77 19.56
CA THR A 378 4.84 14.15 18.28
C THR A 378 4.40 13.24 17.14
N VAL A 379 3.59 13.78 16.23
CA VAL A 379 3.69 13.42 14.81
C VAL A 379 5.08 13.91 14.43
N ALA A 380 6.07 13.01 14.36
CA ALA A 380 7.43 13.40 14.00
C ALA A 380 7.34 14.18 12.68
N LYS A 381 7.75 15.46 12.69
CA LYS A 381 7.88 16.19 11.44
C LYS A 381 9.06 15.57 10.68
N PRO A 382 9.03 15.50 9.35
CA PRO A 382 10.14 14.97 8.54
C PRO A 382 11.47 15.73 8.77
N SER A 383 11.43 16.95 9.32
CA SER A 383 12.62 17.73 9.73
C SER A 383 13.18 17.37 11.11
N ASP A 384 12.41 16.68 11.96
CA ASP A 384 12.88 16.17 13.25
C ASP A 384 13.57 14.81 13.05
N LYS A 385 14.49 14.75 12.08
CA LYS A 385 15.57 13.74 12.05
C LYS A 385 16.57 14.01 13.18
N GLN A 386 16.10 14.42 14.36
CA GLN A 386 16.89 14.42 15.57
C GLN A 386 17.34 12.98 15.79
N GLN A 387 18.65 12.83 16.00
CA GLN A 387 19.33 11.58 16.29
C GLN A 387 18.50 10.77 17.28
N ARG A 388 17.76 9.76 16.79
CA ARG A 388 17.20 8.72 17.65
C ARG A 388 18.41 8.10 18.33
N SER A 389 18.54 8.32 19.63
CA SER A 389 19.62 7.68 20.38
C SER A 389 19.40 6.17 20.34
N ASP A 390 20.48 5.39 20.29
CA ASP A 390 20.40 3.93 20.29
C ASP A 390 19.71 3.35 21.53
N GLU A 391 19.47 4.19 22.54
CA GLU A 391 18.78 3.86 23.79
C GLU A 391 17.25 3.94 23.70
N GLU A 392 16.68 4.49 22.62
CA GLU A 392 15.23 4.61 22.44
C GLU A 392 14.60 3.35 21.83
N PHE A 393 13.82 2.61 22.63
CA PHE A 393 13.06 1.48 22.11
C PHE A 393 11.75 1.91 21.42
N SER A 394 11.51 1.38 20.23
CA SER A 394 10.40 1.70 19.33
C SER A 394 9.92 0.44 18.59
N PHE A 395 8.95 0.55 17.69
CA PHE A 395 8.53 -0.59 16.87
C PHE A 395 9.67 -1.17 16.00
N LEU A 396 10.55 -0.30 15.47
CA LEU A 396 11.68 -0.69 14.63
C LEU A 396 12.92 -1.12 15.43
N GLN A 397 12.97 -0.78 16.72
CA GLN A 397 14.03 -1.17 17.64
C GLN A 397 13.43 -1.55 18.99
N PRO A 398 12.81 -2.72 19.11
CA PRO A 398 12.09 -3.08 20.31
C PRO A 398 13.03 -3.43 21.48
N LEU A 399 12.56 -3.25 22.71
CA LEU A 399 13.21 -3.73 23.92
C LEU A 399 12.92 -5.24 24.08
N ALA A 400 13.97 -6.04 24.33
CA ALA A 400 13.80 -7.46 24.67
C ALA A 400 13.34 -7.55 26.13
N VAL A 401 12.10 -8.00 26.37
CA VAL A 401 11.56 -8.11 27.72
C VAL A 401 11.89 -9.47 28.31
N GLY A 402 11.71 -10.55 27.55
CA GLY A 402 11.86 -11.89 28.09
C GLY A 402 10.81 -12.20 29.17
N ARG A 403 11.18 -13.03 30.15
CA ARG A 403 10.37 -13.27 31.37
C ARG A 403 10.25 -12.04 32.24
N GLN A 404 11.31 -11.23 32.29
CA GLN A 404 11.38 -10.05 33.15
C GLN A 404 12.43 -9.08 32.65
N ILE A 405 12.11 -7.79 32.71
CA ILE A 405 13.08 -6.71 32.62
C ILE A 405 12.73 -5.58 33.60
N GLU A 406 13.76 -4.89 34.07
CA GLU A 406 13.64 -3.57 34.67
C GLU A 406 14.35 -2.55 33.80
N PHE A 407 13.70 -1.41 33.55
CA PHE A 407 14.29 -0.32 32.77
C PHE A 407 13.79 1.03 33.28
N ARG A 408 14.52 2.09 32.96
CA ARG A 408 14.07 3.47 33.14
C ARG A 408 13.54 3.98 31.81
N ALA A 409 12.32 4.51 31.78
CA ALA A 409 11.78 5.09 30.56
C ALA A 409 12.55 6.39 30.25
N ASN A 410 13.18 6.48 29.09
CA ASN A 410 13.91 7.68 28.67
C ASN A 410 13.00 8.81 28.17
N ARG A 411 11.76 8.48 27.80
CA ARG A 411 10.71 9.41 27.38
C ARG A 411 9.34 8.97 27.89
N SER A 412 8.36 9.86 27.78
CA SER A 412 6.97 9.54 28.09
C SER A 412 6.23 9.04 26.84
N GLY A 413 5.38 8.03 26.98
CA GLY A 413 4.60 7.52 25.86
C GLY A 413 3.80 6.26 26.17
N THR A 414 3.06 5.79 25.17
CA THR A 414 2.25 4.58 25.25
C THR A 414 3.12 3.34 25.08
N LEU A 415 3.03 2.40 26.03
CA LEU A 415 3.69 1.11 25.94
C LEU A 415 2.90 0.15 25.04
N PHE A 416 3.57 -0.42 24.05
CA PHE A 416 3.09 -1.51 23.20
C PHE A 416 3.90 -2.78 23.48
N LEU A 417 3.23 -3.93 23.38
CA LEU A 417 3.84 -5.24 23.55
C LEU A 417 3.53 -6.12 22.34
N LYS A 418 4.41 -7.07 22.04
CA LYS A 418 4.14 -8.17 21.10
C LYS A 418 4.95 -9.42 21.42
N VAL A 419 4.51 -10.54 20.85
CA VAL A 419 5.32 -11.76 20.72
C VAL A 419 6.21 -11.63 19.48
N ASN A 420 7.48 -12.02 19.59
CA ASN A 420 8.45 -11.94 18.50
C ASN A 420 8.21 -13.06 17.46
N GLU A 421 7.40 -12.79 16.46
CA GLU A 421 7.09 -13.69 15.35
C GLU A 421 7.06 -12.91 14.03
N SER A 422 7.29 -13.62 12.92
CA SER A 422 7.01 -13.15 11.57
C SER A 422 5.55 -12.75 11.42
N ALA A 423 5.29 -11.60 10.81
CA ALA A 423 3.91 -11.16 10.56
C ALA A 423 3.16 -12.10 9.60
N ALA A 424 3.90 -12.93 8.86
CA ALA A 424 3.39 -13.96 7.96
C ALA A 424 2.99 -15.27 8.66
N MET A 425 3.39 -15.47 9.92
CA MET A 425 3.18 -16.70 10.70
C MET A 425 2.36 -16.40 11.97
N LEU A 426 1.47 -15.41 11.92
CA LEU A 426 0.63 -15.05 13.08
C LEU A 426 -0.68 -15.84 13.11
N ASP A 427 -1.01 -16.58 12.05
CA ASP A 427 -2.27 -17.28 11.90
C ASP A 427 -2.32 -18.66 12.56
N ASP A 428 -1.17 -19.29 12.79
CA ASP A 428 -1.00 -20.54 13.54
C ASP A 428 -0.51 -20.32 14.99
N ASN A 429 -0.45 -19.06 15.44
CA ASN A 429 -0.22 -18.71 16.84
C ASN A 429 -1.52 -18.80 17.65
N ASP A 430 -1.41 -19.22 18.92
CA ASP A 430 -2.53 -19.28 19.84
C ASP A 430 -2.12 -18.97 21.30
N GLY A 431 -3.08 -18.53 22.09
CA GLY A 431 -2.91 -18.24 23.51
C GLY A 431 -2.71 -16.76 23.83
N THR A 432 -2.64 -16.49 25.14
CA THR A 432 -2.59 -15.13 25.69
C THR A 432 -1.51 -15.04 26.76
N LEU A 433 -0.70 -13.99 26.68
CA LEU A 433 0.29 -13.62 27.67
C LEU A 433 -0.34 -12.66 28.68
N THR A 434 -0.30 -13.04 29.96
CA THR A 434 -0.56 -12.13 31.06
C THR A 434 0.75 -11.44 31.42
N VAL A 435 0.83 -10.14 31.19
CA VAL A 435 2.01 -9.32 31.45
C VAL A 435 1.70 -8.39 32.61
N THR A 436 2.56 -8.42 33.64
CA THR A 436 2.50 -7.55 34.81
C THR A 436 3.48 -6.39 34.64
N ILE A 437 3.01 -5.18 34.88
CA ILE A 437 3.78 -3.94 34.73
C ILE A 437 3.71 -3.18 36.05
N THR A 438 4.86 -2.90 36.65
CA THR A 438 4.99 -2.32 37.99
C THR A 438 5.86 -1.07 37.95
N LYS A 439 5.48 -0.02 38.68
CA LYS A 439 6.36 1.14 38.94
C LYS A 439 7.34 0.75 40.03
N VAL A 440 8.63 0.78 39.72
CA VAL A 440 9.68 0.51 40.71
C VAL A 440 9.97 1.82 41.44
N ARG A 441 9.92 1.79 42.78
CA ARG A 441 10.25 2.95 43.63
C ARG A 441 11.73 3.28 43.55
#